data_AF-A0A971ZN39-F1
#
_entry.id   AF-A0A971ZN39-F1
#
_cell.length_a   1.000
_cell.length_b   1.000
_cell.length_c   1.000
_cell.angle_alpha   90.00
_cell.angle_beta   90.00
_cell.angle_gamma   90.00
#
_symmetry.space_group_name_H-M   'P 1'
#
loop_
_entity.id
_entity.type
_entity.pdbx_description
1 polymer ?
#
loop_
_entity_poly.entity_id
_entity_poly.type
_entity_poly.pdbx_seq_one_letter_code
_entity_poly.pdbx_strand_id
1 'polypeptide(L)'
;MKKVLAVGVSGICLCVLSAGAAWAQPAGKAIVDRACTKCHGIKKVESAKKNAAEWEATLERMIKKGAQVKAEEKEAVLQYLKTLNK
;
A
#
# COMPACT_ATOMS: atom_id res chain seq x y z
N MET A 1 -33.91 -50.16 24.13
CA MET A 1 -34.94 -49.13 23.86
C MET A 1 -35.29 -48.43 25.16
N LYS A 2 -34.89 -47.15 25.33
CA LYS A 2 -35.49 -46.11 26.21
C LYS A 2 -34.56 -44.87 26.29
N LYS A 3 -34.92 -43.84 25.52
CA LYS A 3 -34.91 -42.39 25.80
C LYS A 3 -33.58 -41.66 26.12
N VAL A 4 -33.11 -40.97 25.08
CA VAL A 4 -32.54 -39.59 24.96
C VAL A 4 -32.13 -38.84 26.24
N LEU A 5 -30.92 -38.27 26.22
CA LEU A 5 -30.65 -36.88 26.61
C LEU A 5 -29.37 -36.38 25.92
N ALA A 6 -29.54 -35.41 25.03
CA ALA A 6 -28.47 -34.70 24.35
C ALA A 6 -27.75 -33.79 25.35
N VAL A 7 -26.44 -33.98 25.51
CA VAL A 7 -25.56 -32.97 26.11
C VAL A 7 -24.96 -32.18 24.97
N GLY A 8 -25.52 -30.99 24.74
CA GLY A 8 -24.89 -29.98 23.90
C GLY A 8 -23.64 -29.46 24.60
N VAL A 9 -22.46 -29.80 24.07
CA VAL A 9 -21.29 -28.95 24.24
C VAL A 9 -21.31 -27.96 23.09
N SER A 10 -21.99 -26.85 23.37
CA SER A 10 -21.77 -25.57 22.75
C SER A 10 -20.29 -25.19 22.89
N GLY A 11 -19.72 -24.68 21.81
CA GLY A 11 -18.70 -23.66 21.89
C GLY A 11 -17.28 -24.09 21.55
N ILE A 12 -16.76 -23.43 20.51
CA ILE A 12 -15.35 -23.09 20.33
C ILE A 12 -14.44 -24.25 19.87
N CYS A 13 -14.45 -24.50 18.56
CA CYS A 13 -13.19 -24.75 17.86
C CYS A 13 -12.88 -23.46 17.10
N LEU A 14 -11.84 -22.75 17.54
CA LEU A 14 -11.39 -21.49 16.98
C LEU A 14 -11.12 -21.67 15.48
N CYS A 15 -12.02 -21.16 14.65
CA CYS A 15 -11.61 -20.59 13.38
C CYS A 15 -10.64 -19.46 13.75
N VAL A 16 -9.35 -19.74 13.73
CA VAL A 16 -8.32 -18.72 13.64
C VAL A 16 -8.56 -18.02 12.31
N LEU A 17 -9.43 -17.02 12.32
CA LEU A 17 -9.39 -15.96 11.34
C LEU A 17 -8.06 -15.28 11.56
N SER A 18 -7.03 -15.77 10.89
CA SER A 18 -5.92 -14.92 10.46
C SER A 18 -6.54 -13.88 9.54
N ALA A 19 -7.18 -12.87 10.14
CA ALA A 19 -7.25 -11.56 9.56
C ALA A 19 -5.79 -11.19 9.36
N GLY A 20 -5.27 -11.47 8.16
CA GLY A 20 -3.94 -11.06 7.76
C GLY A 20 -3.84 -9.62 8.19
N ALA A 21 -2.90 -9.34 9.09
CA ALA A 21 -2.71 -8.01 9.61
C ALA A 21 -2.58 -7.11 8.37
N ALA A 22 -3.61 -6.30 8.12
CA ALA A 22 -3.54 -5.25 7.14
C ALA A 22 -2.63 -4.22 7.79
N TRP A 23 -1.33 -4.44 7.67
CA TRP A 23 -0.32 -3.47 8.08
C TRP A 23 -0.67 -2.23 7.29
N ALA A 24 -1.21 -1.22 7.97
CA ALA A 24 -1.60 0.04 7.35
C ALA A 24 -0.38 0.54 6.58
N GLN A 25 -0.43 0.40 5.24
CA GLN A 25 0.67 0.84 4.41
C GLN A 25 0.74 2.37 4.52
N PRO A 26 1.95 2.95 4.57
CA PRO A 26 2.09 4.39 4.57
C PRO A 26 1.32 5.01 3.40
N ALA A 27 0.64 6.13 3.64
CA ALA A 27 -0.03 6.86 2.57
C ALA A 27 0.99 7.23 1.46
N GLY A 28 0.56 7.23 0.20
CA GLY A 28 1.42 7.51 -0.95
C GLY A 28 2.25 8.79 -0.81
N LYS A 29 1.67 9.85 -0.24
CA LYS A 29 2.38 11.09 0.07
C LYS A 29 3.57 10.89 1.01
N ALA A 30 3.39 10.14 2.09
CA ALA A 30 4.45 9.90 3.07
C ALA A 30 5.63 9.12 2.44
N ILE A 31 5.34 8.19 1.53
CA ILE A 31 6.37 7.45 0.78
C ILE A 31 7.09 8.40 -0.17
N VAL A 32 6.38 9.26 -0.89
CA VAL A 32 6.97 10.26 -1.78
C VAL A 32 7.86 11.25 -1.02
N ASP A 33 7.38 11.78 0.11
CA ASP A 33 8.17 12.68 0.97
C ASP A 33 9.45 11.99 1.47
N ARG A 34 9.38 10.71 1.85
CA ARG A 34 10.54 9.92 2.31
C ARG A 34 11.51 9.58 1.18
N ALA A 35 11.02 9.13 0.03
CA ALA A 35 11.83 8.50 -1.01
C ALA A 35 12.29 9.47 -2.09
N CYS A 36 11.46 10.42 -2.50
CA CYS A 36 11.72 11.31 -3.64
C CYS A 36 12.56 12.55 -3.27
N THR A 37 12.73 12.83 -1.98
CA THR A 37 13.55 13.95 -1.46
C THR A 37 15.02 13.59 -1.27
N LYS A 38 15.39 12.31 -1.40
CA LYS A 38 16.74 11.81 -1.11
C LYS A 38 17.81 12.28 -2.11
N CYS A 39 17.41 12.55 -3.36
CA CYS A 39 18.35 12.91 -4.42
C CYS A 39 18.16 14.34 -4.95
N HIS A 40 16.96 14.93 -4.82
CA HIS A 40 16.66 16.30 -5.23
C HIS A 40 15.42 16.83 -4.50
N GLY A 41 15.21 18.15 -4.50
CA GLY A 41 14.05 18.76 -3.86
C GLY A 41 12.70 18.29 -4.42
N ILE A 42 11.69 18.21 -3.55
CA ILE A 42 10.35 17.68 -3.89
C ILE A 42 9.60 18.53 -4.91
N LYS A 43 9.94 19.82 -5.03
CA LYS A 43 9.32 20.75 -5.98
C LYS A 43 9.26 20.22 -7.41
N LYS A 44 10.27 19.44 -7.86
CA LYS A 44 10.26 18.84 -9.21
C LYS A 44 9.12 17.85 -9.43
N VAL A 45 8.69 17.16 -8.37
CA VAL A 45 7.57 16.22 -8.40
C VAL A 45 6.25 17.00 -8.33
N GLU A 46 6.14 17.92 -7.37
CA GLU A 46 4.91 18.72 -7.14
C GLU A 46 4.57 19.66 -8.31
N SER A 47 5.57 20.15 -9.05
CA SER A 47 5.37 21.04 -10.19
C SER A 47 5.20 20.32 -11.53
N ALA A 48 5.36 18.99 -11.56
CA ALA A 48 5.24 18.24 -12.80
C ALA A 48 3.77 18.16 -13.24
N LYS A 49 3.54 18.25 -14.55
CA LYS A 49 2.25 17.96 -15.19
C LYS A 49 2.44 16.71 -16.01
N LYS A 50 1.80 15.61 -15.61
CA LYS A 50 1.99 14.28 -16.19
C LYS A 50 0.68 13.51 -16.14
N ASN A 51 0.41 12.76 -17.21
CA ASN A 51 -0.65 11.77 -17.19
C ASN A 51 -0.22 10.51 -16.40
N ALA A 52 -1.16 9.57 -16.23
CA ALA A 52 -0.93 8.36 -15.45
C ALA A 52 0.25 7.51 -15.96
N ALA A 53 0.36 7.32 -17.29
CA ALA A 53 1.43 6.52 -17.89
C ALA A 53 2.80 7.22 -17.75
N GLU A 54 2.85 8.54 -17.85
CA GLU A 54 4.06 9.32 -17.65
C GLU A 54 4.54 9.30 -16.19
N TRP A 55 3.61 9.23 -15.23
CA TRP A 55 3.94 9.05 -13.82
C TRP A 55 4.51 7.68 -13.53
N GLU A 56 3.93 6.63 -14.11
CA GLU A 56 4.44 5.26 -14.01
C GLU A 56 5.86 5.13 -14.55
N ALA A 57 6.08 5.62 -15.77
CA ALA A 57 7.42 5.66 -16.37
C ALA A 57 8.41 6.49 -15.53
N THR A 58 7.94 7.56 -14.90
CA THR A 58 8.78 8.39 -14.02
C THR A 58 9.17 7.63 -12.75
N LEU A 59 8.21 6.97 -12.09
CA LEU A 59 8.47 6.19 -10.89
C LEU A 59 9.48 5.07 -11.15
N GLU A 60 9.27 4.27 -12.20
CA GLU A 60 10.20 3.20 -12.58
C GLU A 60 11.61 3.73 -12.89
N ARG A 61 11.68 4.85 -13.62
CA ARG A 61 12.97 5.50 -13.90
C ARG A 61 13.66 5.97 -12.62
N MET A 62 12.94 6.47 -11.61
CA MET A 62 13.54 6.90 -10.35
C MET A 62 13.97 5.73 -9.48
N ILE A 63 13.21 4.64 -9.45
CA ILE A 63 13.60 3.39 -8.78
C ILE A 63 14.88 2.83 -9.40
N LYS A 64 14.98 2.80 -10.73
CA LYS A 64 16.21 2.39 -11.44
C LYS A 64 17.41 3.28 -11.11
N LYS A 65 17.19 4.54 -10.72
CA LYS A 65 18.23 5.49 -10.27
C LYS A 65 18.51 5.42 -8.77
N GLY A 66 17.84 4.55 -8.02
CA GLY A 66 18.08 4.34 -6.59
C GLY A 66 17.03 4.93 -5.64
N ALA A 67 15.87 5.38 -6.13
CA ALA A 67 14.77 5.78 -5.23
C ALA A 67 14.28 4.56 -4.44
N GLN A 68 14.24 4.69 -3.11
CA GLN A 68 13.90 3.60 -2.19
C GLN A 68 12.39 3.48 -1.98
N VAL A 69 11.71 2.95 -2.99
CA VAL A 69 10.29 2.59 -2.97
C VAL A 69 10.18 1.07 -3.09
N LYS A 70 9.55 0.42 -2.10
CA LYS A 70 9.36 -1.03 -2.10
C LYS A 70 8.31 -1.45 -3.13
N ALA A 71 8.29 -2.72 -3.53
CA ALA A 71 7.35 -3.22 -4.53
C ALA A 71 5.89 -3.03 -4.11
N GLU A 72 5.60 -3.31 -2.85
CA GLU A 72 4.30 -3.14 -2.20
C GLU A 72 3.87 -1.66 -2.03
N GLU A 73 4.83 -0.73 -2.05
CA GLU A 73 4.59 0.71 -1.90
C GLU A 73 4.27 1.40 -3.25
N LYS A 74 4.61 0.76 -4.39
CA LYS A 74 4.53 1.38 -5.72
C LYS A 74 3.14 1.90 -6.05
N GLU A 75 2.11 1.11 -5.77
CA GLU A 75 0.73 1.47 -6.11
C GLU A 75 0.28 2.71 -5.32
N ALA A 76 0.56 2.75 -4.01
CA ALA A 76 0.23 3.90 -3.17
C ALA A 76 0.94 5.18 -3.65
N VAL A 77 2.21 5.07 -4.05
CA VAL A 77 2.97 6.17 -4.64
C VAL A 77 2.33 6.64 -5.95
N LEU A 78 2.01 5.74 -6.87
CA LEU A 78 1.38 6.11 -8.15
C LEU A 78 0.03 6.77 -7.96
N GLN A 79 -0.80 6.24 -7.06
CA GLN A 79 -2.09 6.84 -6.71
C GLN A 79 -1.91 8.28 -6.24
N TYR A 80 -0.95 8.54 -5.37
CA TYR A 80 -0.66 9.91 -4.92
C TYR A 80 -0.12 10.79 -6.06
N LEU A 81 0.85 10.32 -6.84
CA LEU A 81 1.42 11.09 -7.96
C LEU A 81 0.36 11.49 -8.99
N LYS A 82 -0.60 10.61 -9.27
CA LYS A 82 -1.74 10.89 -10.17
C LYS A 82 -2.68 11.99 -9.65
N THR A 83 -2.64 12.31 -8.35
CA THR A 83 -3.37 13.45 -7.78
C THR A 83 -2.66 14.79 -7.99
N LEU A 84 -1.37 14.76 -8.31
CA LEU A 84 -0.59 15.97 -8.53
C LEU A 84 -0.94 16.57 -9.90
N ASN A 85 -1.61 17.72 -9.86
CA ASN A 85 -1.89 18.62 -10.98
C ASN A 85 -2.56 17.96 -12.20
N LYS A 86 -3.88 17.85 -12.11
CA LYS A 86 -4.77 17.80 -13.28
C LYS A 86 -4.62 19.08 -14.11
#